data_AF-A0A944ESQ5-F1
#
_entry.id   AF-A0A944ESQ5-F1
#
_cell.length_a   1.000
_cell.length_b   1.000
_cell.length_c   1.000
_cell.angle_alpha   90.00
_cell.angle_beta   90.00
_cell.angle_gamma   90.00
#
_symmetry.space_group_name_H-M   'P 1'
#
loop_
_entity.id
_entity.type
_entity.pdbx_description
1 polymer ?
#
loop_
_entity_poly.entity_id
_entity_poly.type
_entity_poly.pdbx_seq_one_letter_code
_entity_poly.pdbx_strand_id
1 'polypeptide(L)'
;MTDTPQEQLDGFVQAINDLHLATVRDEDARAASEAAANLHSGSGYLNAPMEVLEAFSRAIEIGYAAAMQDVRRGNLDMDIQEWRPELFEVD
;
A
#
# COMPACT_ATOMS: atom_id res chain seq x y z
N MET A 1 22.53 -15.72 -19.21
CA MET A 1 21.67 -14.94 -20.13
C MET A 1 21.06 -13.84 -19.28
N THR A 2 21.07 -12.60 -19.74
CA THR A 2 20.37 -11.49 -19.08
C THR A 2 18.93 -11.50 -19.55
N ASP A 3 18.00 -11.45 -18.61
CA ASP A 3 16.56 -11.36 -18.90
C ASP A 3 16.25 -10.13 -19.74
N THR A 4 15.25 -10.26 -20.60
CA THR A 4 14.73 -9.15 -21.39
C THR A 4 14.01 -8.13 -20.51
N PRO A 5 13.87 -6.86 -20.93
CA PRO A 5 13.12 -5.86 -20.19
C PRO A 5 11.67 -6.28 -19.87
N GLN A 6 11.06 -7.10 -20.73
CA GLN A 6 9.71 -7.60 -20.52
C GLN A 6 9.66 -8.70 -19.45
N GLU A 7 10.58 -9.67 -19.49
CA GLU A 7 10.69 -10.69 -18.44
C GLU A 7 10.97 -10.07 -17.06
N GLN A 8 11.76 -9.00 -17.01
CA GLN A 8 11.99 -8.25 -15.78
C GLN A 8 10.73 -7.55 -15.27
N LEU A 9 9.93 -6.97 -16.16
CA LEU A 9 8.66 -6.34 -15.79
C LEU A 9 7.66 -7.37 -15.29
N ASP A 10 7.51 -8.50 -15.98
CA ASP A 10 6.61 -9.58 -15.59
C ASP A 10 6.99 -10.16 -14.23
N GLY A 11 8.30 -10.39 -14.01
CA GLY A 11 8.81 -10.82 -12.71
C GLY A 11 8.55 -9.82 -11.59
N PHE A 12 8.66 -8.52 -11.87
CA PHE A 12 8.35 -7.46 -10.92
C PHE A 12 6.86 -7.41 -10.56
N VAL A 13 5.97 -7.46 -11.55
CA VAL A 13 4.51 -7.47 -11.35
C VAL A 13 4.10 -8.69 -10.52
N GLN A 14 4.68 -9.86 -10.83
CA GLN A 14 4.41 -11.09 -10.07
C GLN A 14 4.89 -10.97 -8.62
N ALA A 15 6.10 -10.45 -8.38
CA ALA A 15 6.63 -10.29 -7.03
C ALA A 15 5.76 -9.36 -6.16
N ILE A 16 5.24 -8.26 -6.74
CA ILE A 16 4.29 -7.38 -6.05
C ILE A 16 2.99 -8.11 -5.74
N ASN A 17 2.47 -8.89 -6.69
CA ASN A 17 1.23 -9.64 -6.47
C ASN A 17 1.38 -10.66 -5.35
N ASP A 18 2.49 -11.40 -5.31
CA ASP A 18 2.75 -12.39 -4.26
C ASP A 18 2.91 -11.71 -2.89
N LEU A 19 3.59 -10.56 -2.83
CA LEU A 19 3.71 -9.79 -1.60
C LEU A 19 2.37 -9.23 -1.13
N HIS A 20 1.52 -8.80 -2.06
CA HIS A 20 0.18 -8.32 -1.77
C HIS A 20 -0.67 -9.40 -1.11
N LEU A 21 -0.70 -10.60 -1.70
CA LEU A 21 -1.40 -11.76 -1.13
C LEU A 21 -0.88 -12.16 0.25
N ALA A 22 0.43 -11.99 0.49
CA ALA A 22 1.04 -12.32 1.78
C ALA A 22 0.79 -11.26 2.87
N THR A 23 0.56 -10.00 2.49
CA THR A 23 0.54 -8.86 3.42
C THR A 23 -0.87 -8.34 3.69
N VAL A 24 -1.69 -8.20 2.64
CA VAL A 24 -2.99 -7.56 2.72
C VAL A 24 -4.03 -8.57 3.18
N ARG A 25 -4.50 -8.39 4.42
CA ARG A 25 -5.54 -9.23 5.02
C ARG A 25 -6.92 -8.76 4.58
N ASP A 26 -7.90 -9.66 4.54
CA ASP A 26 -9.28 -9.35 4.14
C ASP A 26 -9.90 -8.19 4.95
N GLU A 27 -9.52 -8.05 6.22
CA GLU A 27 -9.97 -6.97 7.11
C GLU A 27 -9.50 -5.58 6.65
N ASP A 28 -8.36 -5.50 5.96
CA ASP A 28 -7.75 -4.25 5.49
C ASP A 28 -7.99 -3.99 4.01
N ALA A 29 -8.32 -5.02 3.22
CA ALA A 29 -8.38 -4.95 1.76
C ALA A 29 -9.24 -3.80 1.23
N ARG A 30 -10.43 -3.57 1.81
CA ARG A 30 -11.31 -2.47 1.38
C ARG A 30 -10.69 -1.10 1.65
N ALA A 31 -10.19 -0.87 2.86
CA ALA A 31 -9.61 0.42 3.25
C ALA A 31 -8.28 0.69 2.50
N ALA A 32 -7.49 -0.36 2.27
CA ALA A 32 -6.28 -0.31 1.46
C ALA A 32 -6.61 0.10 0.01
N SER A 33 -7.65 -0.51 -0.59
CA SER A 33 -8.08 -0.19 -1.95
C SER A 33 -8.61 1.25 -2.06
N GLU A 34 -9.38 1.72 -1.06
CA GLU A 34 -9.81 3.12 -0.98
C GLU A 34 -8.60 4.07 -0.89
N ALA A 35 -7.56 3.73 -0.13
CA ALA A 35 -6.32 4.52 -0.04
C ALA A 35 -5.58 4.58 -1.39
N ALA A 36 -5.48 3.45 -2.10
CA ALA A 36 -4.90 3.40 -3.44
C ALA A 36 -5.69 4.25 -4.44
N ALA A 37 -7.01 4.14 -4.45
CA ALA A 37 -7.88 4.95 -5.30
C ALA A 37 -7.73 6.46 -5.03
N ASN A 38 -7.65 6.85 -3.75
CA ASN A 38 -7.45 8.25 -3.36
C ASN A 38 -6.11 8.79 -3.90
N LEU A 39 -5.02 8.04 -3.76
CA LEU A 39 -3.72 8.44 -4.30
C LEU A 39 -3.73 8.52 -5.82
N HIS A 40 -4.35 7.54 -6.49
CA HIS A 40 -4.45 7.56 -7.95
C HIS A 40 -5.26 8.75 -8.47
N SER A 41 -6.35 9.12 -7.78
CA SER A 41 -7.21 10.26 -8.16
C SER A 41 -6.45 11.60 -8.23
N GLY A 42 -5.41 11.77 -7.41
CA GLY A 42 -4.57 12.98 -7.41
C GLY A 42 -3.36 12.92 -8.34
N SER A 43 -2.99 11.73 -8.83
CA SER A 43 -1.69 11.50 -9.49
C SER A 43 -1.71 11.65 -11.03
N GLY A 44 -2.88 11.64 -11.67
CA GLY A 44 -3.02 11.89 -13.12
C GLY A 44 -2.35 10.87 -14.05
N TYR A 45 -1.81 9.76 -13.54
CA TYR A 45 -1.15 8.72 -14.33
C TYR A 45 -2.16 7.88 -15.13
N LEU A 46 -2.54 8.35 -16.32
CA LEU A 46 -3.48 7.66 -17.22
C LEU A 46 -2.82 6.92 -18.39
N ASN A 47 -1.50 7.06 -18.59
CA ASN A 47 -0.81 6.59 -19.80
C ASN A 47 0.11 5.37 -19.60
N ALA A 48 0.12 4.75 -18.41
CA ALA A 48 0.89 3.54 -18.18
C ALA A 48 0.10 2.26 -18.59
N PRO A 49 0.78 1.15 -18.92
CA PRO A 49 0.12 -0.13 -19.12
C PRO A 49 -0.69 -0.55 -17.89
N MET A 50 -1.81 -1.26 -18.10
CA MET A 50 -2.72 -1.65 -17.03
C MET A 50 -2.02 -2.45 -15.94
N GLU A 51 -1.15 -3.40 -16.30
CA GLU A 51 -0.41 -4.24 -15.35
C GLU A 51 0.48 -3.41 -14.42
N VAL A 52 1.04 -2.30 -14.92
CA VAL A 52 1.85 -1.37 -14.13
C VAL A 52 0.98 -0.57 -13.17
N LEU A 53 -0.20 -0.13 -13.62
CA LEU A 53 -1.16 0.57 -12.77
C LEU A 53 -1.71 -0.35 -11.66
N GLU A 54 -1.98 -1.61 -11.97
CA GLU A 54 -2.36 -2.63 -10.99
C GLU A 54 -1.22 -2.89 -9.99
N ALA A 55 0.03 -2.98 -10.46
CA ALA A 55 1.18 -3.15 -9.59
C ALA A 55 1.34 -1.96 -8.63
N PHE A 56 1.10 -0.72 -9.08
CA PHE A 56 1.10 0.44 -8.20
C PHE A 56 -0.03 0.39 -7.16
N SER A 57 -1.24 0.01 -7.57
CA SER A 57 -2.36 -0.16 -6.65
C SER A 57 -2.01 -1.17 -5.55
N ARG A 58 -1.51 -2.35 -5.94
CA ARG A 58 -1.08 -3.40 -5.00
C ARG A 58 0.04 -2.94 -4.08
N ALA A 59 1.04 -2.20 -4.59
CA ALA A 59 2.13 -1.67 -3.78
C ALA A 59 1.64 -0.68 -2.72
N ILE A 60 0.69 0.19 -3.06
CA ILE A 60 0.06 1.11 -2.09
C ILE A 60 -0.71 0.32 -1.03
N GLU A 61 -1.49 -0.67 -1.46
CA GLU A 61 -2.27 -1.52 -0.55
C GLU A 61 -1.37 -2.29 0.43
N ILE A 62 -0.24 -2.82 -0.02
CA ILE A 62 0.80 -3.43 0.83
C ILE A 62 1.29 -2.44 1.89
N GLY A 63 1.65 -1.22 1.47
CA GLY A 63 2.14 -0.19 2.38
C GLY A 63 1.10 0.20 3.43
N TYR A 64 -0.16 0.32 3.03
CA TYR A 64 -1.26 0.57 3.95
C TYR A 64 -1.43 -0.56 4.97
N ALA A 65 -1.47 -1.82 4.52
CA ALA A 65 -1.63 -2.97 5.40
C ALA A 65 -0.46 -3.10 6.40
N ALA A 66 0.77 -2.85 5.94
CA ALA A 66 1.95 -2.82 6.81
C ALA A 66 1.84 -1.71 7.88
N ALA A 67 1.44 -0.49 7.49
CA ALA A 67 1.25 0.61 8.43
C ALA A 67 0.15 0.28 9.46
N MET A 68 -0.97 -0.31 9.03
CA MET A 68 -2.03 -0.74 9.95
C MET A 68 -1.58 -1.83 10.91
N GLN A 69 -0.70 -2.73 10.47
CA GLN A 69 -0.09 -3.73 11.37
C GLN A 69 0.78 -3.06 12.44
N ASP A 70 1.54 -2.03 12.09
CA ASP A 70 2.34 -1.27 13.04
C ASP A 70 1.49 -0.47 14.03
N VAL A 71 0.40 0.17 13.55
CA VAL A 71 -0.61 0.79 14.44
C VAL A 71 -1.16 -0.23 15.42
N ARG A 72 -1.59 -1.41 14.94
CA ARG A 72 -2.14 -2.47 15.82
C ARG A 72 -1.14 -2.98 16.85
N ARG A 73 0.16 -2.90 16.57
CA ARG A 73 1.24 -3.29 17.49
C ARG A 73 1.60 -2.18 18.49
N GLY A 74 1.02 -0.99 18.34
CA GLY A 74 1.36 0.19 19.14
C GLY A 74 2.69 0.83 18.75
N ASN A 75 3.27 0.46 17.59
CA ASN A 75 4.56 0.98 17.16
C ASN A 75 4.53 2.48 16.85
N LEU A 76 3.34 3.02 16.60
CA LEU A 76 3.11 4.42 16.24
C LEU A 76 2.43 5.21 17.36
N ASP A 77 2.22 4.65 18.55
CA ASP A 77 1.42 5.30 19.60
C ASP A 77 2.02 6.64 20.05
N MET A 78 3.34 6.72 20.20
CA MET A 78 4.02 7.98 20.53
C MET A 78 3.88 9.02 19.41
N ASP A 79 4.04 8.60 18.16
CA ASP A 79 3.90 9.49 17.01
C ASP A 79 2.46 9.98 16.87
N ILE A 80 1.48 9.10 17.08
CA ILE A 80 0.05 9.45 17.07
C ILE A 80 -0.27 10.42 18.20
N GLN A 81 0.32 10.24 19.38
CA GLN A 81 0.17 11.20 20.49
C GLN A 81 0.77 12.57 20.16
N GLU A 82 1.90 12.61 19.44
CA GLU A 82 2.49 13.86 18.97
C GLU A 82 1.65 14.52 17.87
N TRP A 83 1.16 13.74 16.91
CA TRP A 83 0.43 14.26 15.74
C TRP A 83 -1.00 14.65 16.06
N ARG A 84 -1.65 13.93 16.97
CA ARG A 84 -3.06 14.07 17.33
C ARG A 84 -3.24 14.08 18.85
N PRO A 85 -2.62 15.04 19.57
CA PRO A 85 -2.64 15.10 21.03
C PRO A 85 -4.06 15.17 21.60
N GLU A 86 -5.00 15.76 20.86
CA GLU A 86 -6.40 15.92 21.28
C GLU A 86 -7.15 14.59 21.40
N LEU A 87 -6.64 13.49 20.84
CA LEU A 87 -7.23 12.16 21.02
C LEU A 87 -6.94 11.56 22.41
N PHE A 88 -6.00 12.15 23.15
CA PHE A 88 -5.48 11.63 24.42
C PHE A 88 -5.69 12.59 25.60
N GLU A 89 -6.04 13.84 25.33
CA GLU A 89 -6.45 14.80 26.35
C GLU A 89 -7.89 14.44 26.81
N VAL A 90 -8.01 13.95 28.04
CA VAL A 90 -9.29 13.68 28.70
C VAL A 90 -9.66 14.93 29.50
N ASP A 91 -10.79 15.56 29.17
CA ASP A 91 -11.41 16.62 29.99
C ASP A 91 -11.76 16.13 31.41
#